data_AF-A0A166W2U0-F1
#
_entry.id   AF-A0A166W2U0-F1
#
_cell.length_a   1.000
_cell.length_b   1.000
_cell.length_c   1.000
_cell.angle_alpha   90.00
_cell.angle_beta   90.00
_cell.angle_gamma   90.00
#
_symmetry.space_group_name_H-M   'P 1'
#
loop_
_entity.id
_entity.type
_entity.pdbx_description
1 polymer ?
#
loop_
_entity_poly.entity_id
_entity_poly.type
_entity_poly.pdbx_seq_one_letter_code
_entity_poly.pdbx_strand_id
1 'polypeptide(L)'
;NLTQLLAVVDKHFRQPCKLVKLVEGSYHKIYDIHPCHEGAGTLDAVLRVASPAFPSDKMNSEVATLRYIGEHSSVPVPKVYSWNADAGNPVGVEYMIMEKVPGVAPFNKWRDFPVDIKEKVVVQVAEHLVALFHLQFSQAGSIYLSDPASSVITDDTYRIGPVVTGPFYRALNRILERP
;
A
#
# COMPACT_ATOMS: atom_id res chain seq x y z
N ASN A 1 5.17 -17.59 7.87
CA ASN A 1 4.68 -18.30 9.07
C ASN A 1 3.43 -17.57 9.60
N LEU A 2 2.22 -18.15 9.51
CA LEU A 2 0.97 -17.46 9.85
C LEU A 2 0.88 -17.09 11.34
N THR A 3 1.44 -17.92 12.22
CA THR A 3 1.47 -17.69 13.67
C THR A 3 2.24 -16.42 14.03
N GLN A 4 3.36 -16.18 13.35
CA GLN A 4 4.15 -14.96 13.57
C GLN A 4 3.46 -13.71 13.01
N LEU A 5 2.73 -13.83 11.89
CA LEU A 5 1.89 -12.74 11.38
C LEU A 5 0.76 -12.39 12.35
N LEU A 6 0.11 -13.40 12.96
CA LEU A 6 -0.88 -13.19 14.01
C LEU A 6 -0.29 -12.43 15.19
N ALA A 7 0.89 -12.83 15.68
CA ALA A 7 1.55 -12.15 16.79
C ALA A 7 1.84 -10.66 16.49
N VAL A 8 2.21 -10.32 15.25
CA VAL A 8 2.40 -8.93 14.82
C VAL A 8 1.08 -8.15 14.87
N VAL A 9 0.00 -8.75 14.36
CA VAL A 9 -1.32 -8.12 14.32
C VAL A 9 -1.91 -7.96 15.72
N ASP A 10 -1.81 -8.99 16.56
CA ASP A 10 -2.28 -8.96 17.95
C ASP A 10 -1.57 -7.86 18.74
N LYS A 11 -0.25 -7.72 18.53
CA LYS A 11 0.55 -6.66 19.15
C LYS A 11 0.13 -5.26 18.65
N HIS A 12 -0.15 -5.11 17.36
CA HIS A 12 -0.55 -3.83 16.78
C HIS A 12 -1.89 -3.35 17.34
N PHE A 13 -2.90 -4.22 17.37
CA PHE A 13 -4.23 -3.87 17.88
C PHE A 13 -4.39 -4.05 19.40
N ARG A 14 -3.37 -4.55 20.09
CA ARG A 14 -3.36 -4.83 21.54
C ARG A 14 -4.51 -5.75 21.97
N GLN A 15 -4.90 -6.67 21.09
CA GLN A 15 -5.94 -7.66 21.35
C GLN A 15 -5.78 -8.89 20.44
N PRO A 16 -6.27 -10.07 20.84
CA PRO A 16 -6.24 -11.25 19.98
C PRO A 16 -7.10 -11.06 18.72
N CYS A 17 -6.51 -11.38 17.57
CA CYS A 17 -7.12 -11.25 16.25
C CYS A 17 -7.09 -12.57 15.49
N LYS A 18 -7.96 -12.66 14.48
CA LYS A 18 -7.96 -13.72 13.47
C LYS A 18 -7.71 -13.13 12.10
N LEU A 19 -6.95 -13.86 11.29
CA LEU A 19 -6.66 -13.51 9.90
C LEU A 19 -7.48 -14.38 8.97
N VAL A 20 -8.31 -13.76 8.15
CA VAL A 20 -9.13 -14.44 7.14
C VAL A 20 -8.60 -14.06 5.76
N LYS A 21 -8.15 -15.02 4.96
CA LYS A 21 -7.61 -14.72 3.63
C LYS A 21 -8.71 -14.11 2.75
N LEU A 22 -8.45 -12.92 2.21
CA LEU A 22 -9.38 -12.22 1.30
C LEU A 22 -9.06 -12.53 -0.16
N VAL A 23 -7.80 -12.30 -0.55
CA VAL A 23 -7.37 -12.43 -1.94
C VAL A 23 -5.88 -12.70 -2.01
N GLU A 24 -5.45 -13.33 -3.10
CA GLU A 24 -4.05 -13.52 -3.45
C GLU A 24 -3.85 -13.11 -4.90
N GLY A 25 -2.92 -12.18 -5.12
CA GLY A 25 -2.42 -11.82 -6.43
C GLY A 25 -1.01 -12.36 -6.64
N SER A 26 -0.40 -12.03 -7.78
CA SER A 26 0.94 -12.52 -8.16
C SER A 26 2.05 -12.13 -7.17
N TYR A 27 1.86 -11.02 -6.43
CA TYR A 27 2.91 -10.45 -5.57
C TYR A 27 2.50 -10.30 -4.11
N HIS A 28 1.22 -10.42 -3.77
CA HIS A 28 0.75 -10.17 -2.42
C HIS A 28 -0.41 -11.09 -2.05
N LYS A 29 -0.40 -11.52 -0.78
CA LYS A 29 -1.55 -12.13 -0.11
C LYS A 29 -2.17 -11.09 0.82
N ILE A 30 -3.49 -10.98 0.80
CA ILE A 30 -4.24 -10.04 1.63
C ILE A 30 -5.14 -10.85 2.57
N TYR A 31 -5.08 -10.49 3.85
CA TYR A 31 -5.89 -11.06 4.92
C TYR A 31 -6.73 -9.96 5.57
N ASP A 32 -8.00 -10.24 5.76
CA ASP A 32 -8.88 -9.47 6.63
C ASP A 32 -8.46 -9.69 8.08
N ILE A 33 -8.52 -8.61 8.88
CA ILE A 33 -8.22 -8.67 10.30
C ILE A 33 -9.52 -8.52 11.08
N HIS A 34 -9.87 -9.55 11.86
CA HIS A 34 -11.03 -9.48 12.74
C HIS A 34 -10.61 -9.69 14.20
N PRO A 35 -11.28 -9.02 15.16
CA PRO A 35 -11.14 -9.39 16.56
C PRO A 35 -11.57 -10.84 16.81
N CYS A 36 -10.96 -11.50 17.79
CA CYS A 36 -11.40 -12.82 18.25
C CYS A 36 -12.61 -12.75 19.19
N HIS A 37 -12.77 -11.65 19.93
CA HIS A 37 -13.86 -11.49 20.88
C HIS A 37 -15.14 -11.02 20.17
N GLU A 38 -16.25 -11.70 20.44
CA GLU A 38 -17.57 -11.25 19.99
C GLU A 38 -17.95 -9.93 20.68
N GLY A 39 -18.46 -8.98 19.89
CA GLY A 39 -18.80 -7.63 20.37
C GLY A 39 -17.67 -6.60 20.28
N ALA A 40 -16.42 -7.01 19.99
CA ALA A 40 -15.40 -6.07 19.56
C ALA A 40 -15.74 -5.57 18.14
N GLY A 41 -15.83 -4.26 17.97
CA GLY A 41 -16.16 -3.63 16.67
C GLY A 41 -15.18 -4.01 15.55
N THR A 42 -15.49 -3.61 14.31
CA THR A 42 -14.58 -3.84 13.18
C THR A 42 -13.28 -3.07 13.37
N LEU A 43 -12.17 -3.67 12.94
CA LEU A 43 -10.85 -3.02 12.98
C LEU A 43 -10.56 -2.21 11.71
N ASP A 44 -11.39 -2.38 10.67
CA ASP A 44 -11.26 -1.73 9.36
C ASP A 44 -9.81 -1.73 8.84
N ALA A 45 -9.18 -2.90 8.93
CA ALA A 45 -7.79 -3.12 8.57
C ALA A 45 -7.58 -4.44 7.83
N VAL A 46 -6.62 -4.44 6.92
CA VAL A 46 -6.11 -5.64 6.24
C VAL A 46 -4.63 -5.79 6.48
N LEU A 47 -4.19 -7.04 6.53
CA LEU A 47 -2.78 -7.42 6.51
C LEU A 47 -2.42 -7.81 5.08
N ARG A 48 -1.47 -7.10 4.49
CA ARG A 48 -0.91 -7.40 3.17
C ARG A 48 0.50 -7.94 3.32
N VAL A 49 0.74 -9.12 2.78
CA VAL A 49 2.00 -9.87 2.88
C VAL A 49 2.61 -9.97 1.49
N ALA A 50 3.86 -9.52 1.32
CA ALA A 50 4.55 -9.61 0.03
C ALA A 50 5.06 -11.03 -0.23
N SER A 51 5.04 -11.40 -1.51
CA SER A 51 5.74 -12.58 -2.01
C SER A 51 7.25 -12.28 -2.06
N PRO A 52 8.13 -13.22 -1.69
CA PRO A 52 9.59 -13.03 -1.67
C PRO A 52 10.23 -12.95 -3.07
N ALA A 53 9.44 -12.62 -4.11
CA ALA A 53 9.85 -12.63 -5.51
C ALA A 53 10.52 -11.32 -5.98
N PHE A 54 10.54 -10.26 -5.16
CA PHE A 54 11.07 -8.94 -5.51
C PHE A 54 12.08 -8.44 -4.48
N PRO A 55 12.93 -7.47 -4.87
CA PRO A 55 13.80 -6.77 -3.91
C PRO A 55 12.97 -6.08 -2.81
N SER A 56 13.56 -5.96 -1.63
CA SER A 56 12.98 -5.31 -0.44
C SER A 56 12.54 -3.85 -0.64
N ASP A 57 13.05 -3.21 -1.70
CA ASP A 57 12.72 -1.83 -2.04
C ASP A 57 11.25 -1.64 -2.43
N LYS A 58 10.53 -2.70 -2.82
CA LYS A 58 9.15 -2.61 -3.31
C LYS A 58 8.16 -2.17 -2.23
N MET A 59 8.18 -2.82 -1.06
CA MET A 59 7.27 -2.48 0.03
C MET A 59 7.53 -1.05 0.53
N ASN A 60 8.80 -0.67 0.69
CA ASN A 60 9.16 0.68 1.10
C ASN A 60 8.65 1.73 0.12
N SER A 61 8.77 1.48 -1.19
CA SER A 61 8.28 2.43 -2.18
C SER A 61 6.76 2.53 -2.22
N GLU A 62 6.07 1.41 -2.07
CA GLU A 62 4.62 1.39 -2.02
C GLU A 62 4.07 2.17 -0.81
N VAL A 63 4.66 1.96 0.37
CA VAL A 63 4.31 2.72 1.58
C VAL A 63 4.55 4.22 1.38
N ALA A 64 5.72 4.59 0.86
CA ALA A 64 6.04 6.00 0.64
C ALA A 64 5.09 6.65 -0.37
N THR A 65 4.71 5.93 -1.43
CA THR A 65 3.77 6.39 -2.46
C THR A 65 2.38 6.62 -1.88
N LEU A 66 1.85 5.68 -1.11
CA LEU A 66 0.52 5.82 -0.46
C LEU A 66 0.50 7.01 0.48
N ARG A 67 1.53 7.19 1.31
CA ARG A 67 1.62 8.33 2.22
C ARG A 67 1.73 9.65 1.46
N TYR A 68 2.61 9.72 0.46
CA TYR A 68 2.81 10.91 -0.36
C TYR A 68 1.51 11.36 -1.05
N ILE A 69 0.78 10.44 -1.70
CA ILE A 69 -0.49 10.75 -2.37
C ILE A 69 -1.53 11.26 -1.37
N GLY A 70 -1.65 10.61 -0.21
CA GLY A 70 -2.61 10.98 0.82
C GLY A 70 -2.31 12.32 1.49
N GLU A 71 -1.04 12.74 1.50
CA GLU A 71 -0.59 14.03 2.06
C GLU A 71 -0.65 15.18 1.05
N HIS A 72 -0.44 14.91 -0.25
CA HIS A 72 -0.27 15.93 -1.29
C HIS A 72 -1.41 16.02 -2.31
N SER A 73 -2.46 15.21 -2.17
CA SER A 73 -3.60 15.24 -3.09
C SER A 73 -4.92 14.94 -2.38
N SER A 74 -6.04 15.20 -3.06
CA SER A 74 -7.37 14.82 -2.60
C SER A 74 -7.74 13.36 -2.94
N VAL A 75 -6.83 12.60 -3.56
CA VAL A 75 -7.13 11.23 -4.00
C VAL A 75 -7.22 10.33 -2.76
N PRO A 76 -8.36 9.64 -2.56
CA PRO A 76 -8.51 8.74 -1.43
C PRO A 76 -7.59 7.53 -1.62
N VAL A 77 -6.66 7.37 -0.68
CA VAL A 77 -5.76 6.22 -0.61
C VAL A 77 -5.84 5.59 0.78
N PRO A 78 -5.70 4.26 0.91
CA PRO A 78 -5.76 3.62 2.22
C PRO A 78 -4.59 4.06 3.10
N LYS A 79 -4.87 4.32 4.38
CA LYS A 79 -3.83 4.64 5.36
C LYS A 79 -2.98 3.42 5.69
N VAL A 80 -1.66 3.59 5.69
CA VAL A 80 -0.72 2.56 6.18
C VAL A 80 -0.56 2.76 7.69
N TYR A 81 -0.90 1.74 8.48
CA TYR A 81 -0.79 1.79 9.94
C TYR A 81 0.57 1.30 10.46
N SER A 82 1.15 0.29 9.80
CA SER A 82 2.45 -0.29 10.15
C SER A 82 2.97 -1.12 9.00
N TRP A 83 4.29 -1.25 8.85
CA TRP A 83 4.89 -2.15 7.87
C TRP A 83 6.28 -2.63 8.33
N ASN A 84 6.73 -3.73 7.74
CA ASN A 84 8.11 -4.19 7.82
C ASN A 84 8.54 -4.68 6.44
N ALA A 85 9.51 -4.00 5.84
CA ALA A 85 10.05 -4.28 4.52
C ALA A 85 11.35 -5.11 4.56
N ASP A 86 11.82 -5.52 5.74
CA ASP A 86 12.99 -6.39 5.88
C ASP A 86 12.54 -7.85 5.93
N ALA A 87 12.80 -8.64 4.88
CA ALA A 87 12.49 -10.07 4.87
C ALA A 87 13.27 -10.88 5.93
N GLY A 88 14.34 -10.32 6.52
CA GLY A 88 15.08 -10.89 7.65
C GLY A 88 14.36 -10.76 9.00
N ASN A 89 13.22 -10.07 9.06
CA ASN A 89 12.43 -9.96 10.27
C ASN A 89 11.95 -11.35 10.77
N PRO A 90 11.57 -11.50 12.06
CA PRO A 90 11.20 -12.80 12.63
C PRO A 90 10.11 -13.56 11.88
N VAL A 91 9.21 -12.88 11.15
CA VAL A 91 8.14 -13.48 10.33
C VAL A 91 8.68 -14.14 9.04
N GLY A 92 9.84 -13.67 8.56
CA GLY A 92 10.53 -14.15 7.35
C GLY A 92 9.97 -13.63 6.03
N VAL A 93 9.07 -12.63 6.07
CA VAL A 93 8.43 -12.02 4.89
C VAL A 93 8.11 -10.55 5.17
N GLU A 94 8.06 -9.74 4.12
CA GLU A 94 7.61 -8.35 4.21
C GLU A 94 6.10 -8.29 4.37
N TYR A 95 5.63 -7.32 5.16
CA TYR A 95 4.21 -7.13 5.41
C TYR A 95 3.87 -5.67 5.69
N MET A 96 2.59 -5.33 5.51
CA MET A 96 2.00 -4.09 6.01
C MET A 96 0.59 -4.31 6.55
N ILE A 97 0.26 -3.57 7.59
CA ILE A 97 -1.10 -3.40 8.12
C ILE A 97 -1.60 -2.06 7.59
N MET A 98 -2.73 -2.06 6.91
CA MET A 98 -3.30 -0.88 6.28
C MET A 98 -4.82 -0.85 6.42
N GLU A 99 -5.40 0.32 6.21
CA GLU A 99 -6.84 0.55 6.18
C GLU A 99 -7.55 -0.39 5.20
N LYS A 100 -8.67 -0.95 5.64
CA LYS A 100 -9.60 -1.68 4.79
C LYS A 100 -10.64 -0.70 4.25
N VAL A 101 -10.54 -0.39 2.96
CA VAL A 101 -11.52 0.48 2.30
C VAL A 101 -12.84 -0.28 2.10
N PRO A 102 -13.97 0.19 2.65
CA PRO A 102 -15.26 -0.45 2.44
C PRO A 102 -15.74 -0.21 1.00
N GLY A 103 -16.35 -1.23 0.40
CA GLY A 103 -16.97 -1.12 -0.91
C GLY A 103 -16.78 -2.34 -1.78
N VAL A 104 -17.14 -2.18 -3.06
CA VAL A 104 -16.98 -3.19 -4.10
C VAL A 104 -16.18 -2.60 -5.25
N ALA A 105 -15.25 -3.37 -5.80
CA ALA A 105 -14.50 -2.94 -6.98
C ALA A 105 -15.49 -2.68 -8.14
N PRO A 106 -15.43 -1.49 -8.79
CA PRO A 106 -16.32 -1.16 -9.90
C PRO A 106 -16.29 -2.21 -11.01
N PHE A 107 -15.13 -2.81 -11.29
CA PHE A 107 -14.99 -3.90 -12.26
C PHE A 107 -16.00 -5.05 -12.04
N ASN A 108 -16.26 -5.43 -10.79
CA ASN A 108 -17.16 -6.53 -10.44
C ASN A 108 -18.64 -6.20 -10.65
N LYS A 109 -19.00 -4.91 -10.71
CA LYS A 109 -20.38 -4.43 -10.84
C LYS A 109 -20.62 -3.60 -12.09
N TRP A 110 -19.59 -3.39 -12.91
CA TRP A 110 -19.61 -2.45 -14.02
C TRP A 110 -20.76 -2.71 -14.99
N ARG A 111 -21.02 -3.99 -15.32
CA ARG A 111 -22.10 -4.35 -16.25
C ARG A 111 -23.48 -3.95 -15.71
N ASP A 112 -23.68 -4.12 -14.41
CA ASP A 112 -24.94 -3.88 -13.71
C ASP A 112 -25.20 -2.40 -13.44
N PHE A 113 -24.17 -1.55 -13.52
CA PHE A 113 -24.33 -0.12 -13.27
C PHE A 113 -25.18 0.56 -14.36
N PRO A 114 -26.17 1.39 -13.96
CA PRO A 114 -26.82 2.35 -14.84
C PRO A 114 -25.81 3.27 -15.52
N VAL A 115 -26.18 3.82 -16.69
CA VAL A 115 -25.29 4.66 -17.51
C VAL A 115 -24.86 5.93 -16.75
N ASP A 116 -25.75 6.55 -15.98
CA ASP A 116 -25.44 7.73 -15.17
C ASP A 116 -24.42 7.44 -14.05
N ILE A 117 -24.45 6.23 -13.48
CA ILE A 117 -23.47 5.80 -12.49
C ILE A 117 -22.11 5.53 -13.15
N LYS A 118 -22.11 4.92 -14.34
CA LYS A 118 -20.87 4.71 -15.12
C LYS A 118 -20.20 6.03 -15.46
N GLU A 119 -20.98 7.02 -15.89
CA GLU A 119 -20.48 8.36 -16.18
C GLU A 119 -19.81 8.98 -14.95
N LYS A 120 -20.48 8.95 -13.78
CA LYS A 120 -19.91 9.45 -12.51
C LYS A 120 -18.60 8.74 -12.15
N VAL A 121 -18.52 7.42 -12.31
CA VAL A 121 -17.28 6.66 -12.05
C VAL A 121 -16.17 7.09 -12.99
N VAL A 122 -16.44 7.27 -14.29
CA VAL A 122 -15.43 7.72 -15.26
C VAL A 122 -14.95 9.13 -14.93
N VAL A 123 -15.86 10.05 -14.61
CA VAL A 123 -15.52 11.42 -14.20
C VAL A 123 -14.63 11.41 -12.95
N GLN A 124 -15.00 10.66 -11.92
CA GLN A 124 -14.21 10.55 -10.69
C GLN A 124 -12.81 9.96 -10.94
N VAL A 125 -12.68 8.95 -11.80
CA VAL A 125 -11.37 8.41 -12.19
C VAL A 125 -10.54 9.46 -12.92
N ALA A 126 -11.14 10.25 -13.82
CA ALA A 126 -10.45 11.32 -14.51
C ALA A 126 -9.97 12.41 -13.54
N GLU A 127 -10.80 12.82 -12.58
CA GLU A 127 -10.43 13.78 -11.52
C GLU A 127 -9.25 13.28 -10.69
N HIS A 128 -9.27 12.00 -10.28
CA HIS A 128 -8.14 11.41 -9.55
C HIS A 128 -6.87 11.35 -10.40
N LEU A 129 -6.96 10.97 -11.67
CA LEU A 129 -5.82 10.96 -12.58
C LEU A 129 -5.22 12.36 -12.72
N VAL A 130 -6.06 13.38 -12.92
CA VAL A 130 -5.63 14.78 -13.00
C VAL A 130 -4.92 15.18 -11.71
N ALA A 131 -5.47 14.89 -10.54
CA ALA A 131 -4.82 15.20 -9.26
C ALA A 131 -3.46 14.51 -9.12
N LEU A 132 -3.34 13.23 -9.51
CA LEU A 132 -2.07 12.51 -9.51
C LEU A 132 -1.07 13.09 -10.52
N PHE A 133 -1.50 13.55 -11.70
CA PHE A 133 -0.62 14.17 -12.69
C PHE A 133 -0.07 15.53 -12.25
N HIS A 134 -0.74 16.23 -11.33
CA HIS A 134 -0.21 17.46 -10.74
C HIS A 134 0.93 17.21 -9.74
N LEU A 135 1.08 15.97 -9.26
CA LEU A 135 2.20 15.55 -8.42
C LEU A 135 3.46 15.37 -9.28
N GLN A 136 4.18 16.47 -9.49
CA GLN A 136 5.39 16.51 -10.33
C GLN A 136 6.66 16.36 -9.49
N PHE A 137 7.64 15.65 -10.04
CA PHE A 137 8.97 15.47 -9.46
C PHE A 137 10.04 15.92 -10.46
N SER A 138 11.18 16.39 -9.95
CA SER A 138 12.35 16.78 -10.76
C SER A 138 13.10 15.60 -11.37
N GLN A 139 12.87 14.39 -10.86
CA GLN A 139 13.51 13.15 -11.28
C GLN A 139 12.48 12.06 -11.55
N ALA A 140 12.83 11.12 -12.42
CA ALA A 140 12.05 9.89 -12.63
C ALA A 140 12.67 8.73 -11.84
N GLY A 141 11.82 8.06 -11.08
CA GLY A 141 12.21 6.99 -10.16
C GLY A 141 11.01 6.51 -9.35
N SER A 142 11.28 5.76 -8.29
CA SER A 142 10.27 5.35 -7.32
C SER A 142 10.34 6.24 -6.08
N ILE A 143 9.20 6.50 -5.43
CA ILE A 143 9.14 7.33 -4.22
C ILE A 143 9.59 6.48 -3.03
N TYR A 144 10.41 7.02 -2.14
CA TYR A 144 10.85 6.40 -0.90
C TYR A 144 10.77 7.39 0.26
N LEU A 145 10.67 6.86 1.49
CA LEU A 145 10.92 7.66 2.69
C LEU A 145 12.41 7.94 2.83
N SER A 146 12.76 9.19 3.13
CA SER A 146 14.13 9.59 3.40
C SER A 146 14.67 8.92 4.66
N ASP A 147 13.87 8.94 5.72
CA ASP A 147 14.09 8.19 6.94
C ASP A 147 12.81 7.38 7.26
N PRO A 148 12.82 6.04 7.10
CA PRO A 148 11.68 5.20 7.45
C PRO A 148 11.30 5.24 8.93
N ALA A 149 12.22 5.65 9.82
CA ALA A 149 11.99 5.74 11.26
C ALA A 149 11.44 7.10 11.70
N SER A 150 11.50 8.12 10.83
CA SER A 150 10.97 9.44 11.15
C SER A 150 9.44 9.47 11.10
N SER A 151 8.84 9.89 12.21
CA SER A 151 7.40 10.17 12.30
C SER A 151 7.06 11.61 11.90
N VAL A 152 8.06 12.47 11.72
CA VAL A 152 7.87 13.90 11.40
C VAL A 152 7.88 14.08 9.89
N ILE A 153 6.78 14.63 9.36
CA ILE A 153 6.68 15.02 7.95
C ILE A 153 7.32 16.40 7.80
N THR A 154 8.42 16.45 7.06
CA THR A 154 9.13 17.65 6.59
C THR A 154 9.20 17.64 5.06
N ASP A 155 9.65 18.73 4.44
CA ASP A 155 9.85 18.79 2.98
C ASP A 155 10.81 17.70 2.47
N ASP A 156 11.73 17.23 3.32
CA ASP A 156 12.70 16.18 2.99
C ASP A 156 12.21 14.76 3.32
N THR A 157 10.91 14.56 3.63
CA THR A 157 10.36 13.24 4.00
C THR A 157 10.44 12.24 2.86
N TYR A 158 10.30 12.71 1.63
CA TYR A 158 10.21 11.88 0.44
C TYR A 158 11.37 12.15 -0.50
N ARG A 159 11.93 11.07 -1.04
CA ARG A 159 12.96 11.15 -2.09
C ARG A 159 12.59 10.29 -3.28
N ILE A 160 13.01 10.73 -4.46
CA ILE A 160 13.02 9.88 -5.65
C ILE A 160 14.27 9.02 -5.59
N GLY A 161 14.06 7.71 -5.66
CA GLY A 161 15.10 6.70 -5.63
C GLY A 161 15.03 5.77 -6.84
N PRO A 162 15.77 4.64 -6.80
CA PRO A 162 15.84 3.71 -7.91
C PRO A 162 14.45 3.19 -8.30
N VAL A 163 14.19 3.01 -9.60
CA VAL A 163 12.92 2.40 -10.04
C VAL A 163 12.80 0.97 -9.48
N VAL A 164 11.66 0.66 -8.87
CA VAL A 164 11.28 -0.72 -8.50
C VAL A 164 10.95 -1.50 -9.77
N THR A 165 11.93 -2.23 -10.32
CA THR A 165 11.75 -3.07 -11.51
C THR A 165 11.99 -4.54 -11.19
N GLY A 166 11.32 -5.42 -11.95
CA GLY A 166 11.74 -6.82 -12.06
C GLY A 166 13.13 -6.93 -12.71
N PRO A 167 13.80 -8.10 -12.63
CA PRO A 167 15.20 -8.28 -13.01
C PRO A 167 15.59 -7.85 -14.44
N PHE A 168 14.62 -7.62 -15.33
CA PHE A 168 14.83 -7.27 -16.74
C PHE A 168 15.26 -5.81 -17.00
N TYR A 169 14.99 -4.86 -16.10
CA TYR A 169 15.33 -3.44 -16.31
C TYR A 169 16.24 -2.90 -15.20
N ARG A 170 17.39 -3.53 -14.97
CA ARG A 170 18.42 -3.01 -14.05
C ARG A 170 19.38 -2.11 -14.82
N ALA A 171 19.06 -0.82 -14.95
CA ALA A 171 20.04 0.20 -15.35
C ALA A 171 21.07 0.43 -14.22
N LEU A 172 22.29 0.83 -14.58
CA LEU A 172 23.45 0.91 -13.67
C LEU A 172 23.29 1.94 -12.54
N ASN A 173 22.46 2.97 -12.75
CA ASN A 173 22.26 4.11 -11.85
C ASN A 173 20.78 4.37 -11.49
N ARG A 174 19.82 3.64 -12.10
CA ARG A 174 18.37 3.52 -11.74
C ARG A 174 17.56 4.81 -11.50
N ILE A 175 18.13 5.99 -11.72
CA ILE A 175 17.47 7.30 -11.66
C ILE A 175 17.60 7.92 -13.05
N LEU A 176 16.48 8.38 -13.61
CA LEU A 176 16.46 9.12 -14.88
C LEU A 176 16.24 10.60 -14.55
N GLU A 177 17.23 11.44 -14.83
CA GLU A 177 17.08 12.89 -14.69
C GLU A 177 16.29 13.44 -15.88
N ARG A 178 15.45 14.47 -15.66
CA ARG A 178 14.80 15.18 -16.77
C ARG A 178 15.86 15.93 -17.57
N PRO A 179 15.78 15.93 -18.92
CA PRO A 179 16.58 16.84 -19.74
C PRO A 179 16.23 18.31 -19.47
#